data_AF-A0A8H7S0P2-F1
#
_entry.id   AF-A0A8H7S0P2-F1
#
_cell.length_a   1.000
_cell.length_b   1.000
_cell.length_c   1.000
_cell.angle_alpha   90.00
_cell.angle_beta   90.00
_cell.angle_gamma   90.00
#
_symmetry.space_group_name_H-M   'P 1'
#
loop_
_entity.id
_entity.type
_entity.pdbx_description
1 polymer ?
#
loop_
_entity_poly.entity_id
_entity_poly.type
_entity_poly.pdbx_seq_one_letter_code
_entity_poly.pdbx_strand_id
1 'polypeptide(L)'
;MGKSLWVVSLIVAVFGLAINVSLHDTVYVSISFAILAGVVTWKTLPRLAMTFINAHVSGVDVLKTDRPLLPEAMGFPTAVIYLIALFCFIPFPFINWFDGEARLVHEDNPMIGTFPYHKLGQILSAILAIQSMVLLGFADDILDVRWRYKVWFPAVASVPLLIFYYTNFGVTHVIMPLQLRPYVGDLVDLGINGIEVGQSLVIALSVIINDLLFMFNNNDRESLEAHLFSLYFMLPFAGVTAGLLTHNW
;
A
#
# COMPACT_ATOMS: atom_id res chain seq x y z
N MET A 1 -18.57 5.31 -28.76
CA MET A 1 -17.39 6.14 -28.43
C MET A 1 -17.60 7.11 -27.25
N GLY A 2 -18.80 7.60 -26.93
CA GLY A 2 -19.00 8.60 -25.85
C GLY A 2 -18.79 8.13 -24.39
N LYS A 3 -18.95 6.84 -24.06
CA LYS A 3 -18.82 6.34 -22.68
C LYS A 3 -17.37 6.28 -22.15
N SER A 4 -16.36 6.38 -23.02
CA SER A 4 -14.94 6.36 -22.61
C SER A 4 -14.43 7.77 -22.25
N LEU A 5 -14.91 8.79 -22.94
CA LEU A 5 -14.46 10.18 -22.82
C LEU A 5 -14.64 10.76 -21.41
N TRP A 6 -15.74 10.44 -20.72
CA TRP A 6 -15.98 10.95 -19.37
C TRP A 6 -14.98 10.45 -18.33
N VAL A 7 -14.44 9.24 -18.48
CA VAL A 7 -13.42 8.73 -17.55
C VAL A 7 -12.06 9.32 -17.85
N VAL A 8 -11.72 9.51 -19.12
CA VAL A 8 -10.52 10.26 -19.50
C VAL A 8 -10.62 11.70 -19.00
N SER A 9 -11.79 12.34 -19.12
CA SER A 9 -12.03 13.68 -18.60
C SER A 9 -12.01 13.76 -17.08
N LEU A 10 -12.51 12.73 -16.37
CA LEU A 10 -12.41 12.62 -14.92
C LEU A 10 -10.96 12.43 -14.48
N ILE A 11 -10.21 11.57 -15.17
CA ILE A 11 -8.77 11.36 -14.92
C ILE A 11 -8.02 12.66 -15.11
N VAL A 12 -8.24 13.37 -16.22
CA VAL A 12 -7.61 14.66 -16.50
C VAL A 12 -8.06 15.75 -15.51
N ALA A 13 -9.32 15.77 -15.10
CA ALA A 13 -9.82 16.73 -14.11
C ALA A 13 -9.25 16.48 -12.71
N VAL A 14 -9.17 15.22 -12.29
CA VAL A 14 -8.59 14.85 -10.99
C VAL A 14 -7.08 15.05 -10.99
N PHE A 15 -6.40 14.73 -12.11
CA PHE A 15 -4.97 15.00 -12.27
C PHE A 15 -4.68 16.51 -12.30
N GLY A 16 -5.52 17.30 -12.99
CA GLY A 16 -5.45 18.75 -13.00
C GLY A 16 -5.79 19.40 -11.65
N LEU A 17 -6.69 18.79 -10.88
CA LEU A 17 -7.04 19.23 -9.52
C LEU A 17 -5.92 18.85 -8.53
N ALA A 18 -5.33 17.66 -8.66
CA ALA A 18 -4.15 17.27 -7.89
C ALA A 18 -2.98 18.23 -8.11
N ILE A 19 -2.72 18.65 -9.35
CA ILE A 19 -1.69 19.65 -9.68
C ILE A 19 -2.04 21.02 -9.09
N ASN A 20 -3.30 21.47 -9.16
CA ASN A 20 -3.69 22.77 -8.59
C ASN A 20 -3.72 22.80 -7.05
N VAL A 21 -4.00 21.66 -6.40
CA VAL A 21 -4.01 21.52 -4.93
C VAL A 21 -2.60 21.26 -4.36
N SER A 22 -1.61 21.06 -5.24
CA SER A 22 -0.20 20.77 -4.88
C SER A 22 0.47 21.86 -4.04
N LEU A 23 -0.13 23.04 -3.89
CA LEU A 23 0.41 24.13 -3.08
C LEU A 23 0.13 24.02 -1.58
N HIS A 24 -0.78 23.15 -1.12
CA HIS A 24 -1.14 23.15 0.31
C HIS A 24 -1.09 21.82 1.08
N ASP A 25 -1.30 20.62 0.50
CA ASP A 25 -1.17 19.35 1.27
C ASP A 25 -1.17 18.06 0.41
N THR A 26 -0.11 17.24 0.51
CA THR A 26 0.06 15.95 -0.21
C THR A 26 -1.05 14.92 0.07
N VAL A 27 -1.76 15.05 1.18
CA VAL A 27 -2.86 14.15 1.57
C VAL A 27 -4.06 14.28 0.62
N TYR A 28 -4.41 15.49 0.20
CA TYR A 28 -5.54 15.69 -0.73
C TYR A 28 -5.27 15.07 -2.10
N VAL A 29 -4.01 15.07 -2.53
CA VAL A 29 -3.58 14.36 -3.73
C VAL A 29 -3.82 12.86 -3.57
N SER A 30 -3.44 12.27 -2.43
CA SER A 30 -3.68 10.84 -2.15
C SER A 30 -5.18 10.48 -2.15
N ILE A 31 -6.04 11.31 -1.54
CA ILE A 31 -7.50 11.13 -1.58
C ILE A 31 -8.03 11.16 -3.02
N SER A 32 -7.53 12.10 -3.83
CA SER A 32 -7.91 12.26 -5.23
C SER A 32 -7.54 11.01 -6.05
N PHE A 33 -6.34 10.48 -5.85
CA PHE A 33 -5.91 9.22 -6.47
C PHE A 33 -6.72 8.02 -5.99
N ALA A 34 -7.10 7.98 -4.71
CA ALA A 34 -7.94 6.90 -4.18
C ALA A 34 -9.34 6.85 -4.82
N ILE A 35 -9.99 8.00 -4.94
CA ILE A 35 -11.31 8.10 -5.60
C ILE A 35 -11.17 7.69 -7.07
N LEU A 36 -10.15 8.19 -7.76
CA LEU A 36 -9.89 7.87 -9.16
C LEU A 36 -9.66 6.37 -9.35
N ALA A 37 -8.80 5.76 -8.53
CA ALA A 37 -8.48 4.34 -8.61
C ALA A 37 -9.73 3.47 -8.32
N GLY A 38 -10.59 3.89 -7.39
CA GLY A 38 -11.88 3.26 -7.13
C GLY A 38 -12.84 3.33 -8.32
N VAL A 39 -12.99 4.51 -8.95
CA VAL A 39 -13.84 4.69 -10.15
C VAL A 39 -13.31 3.89 -11.34
N VAL A 40 -11.99 3.87 -11.54
CA VAL A 40 -11.34 3.06 -12.58
C VAL A 40 -11.66 1.59 -12.34
N THR A 41 -11.45 1.09 -11.12
CA THR A 41 -11.75 -0.29 -10.73
C THR A 41 -13.21 -0.63 -11.01
N TRP A 42 -14.15 0.21 -10.56
CA TRP A 42 -15.58 -0.02 -10.76
C TRP A 42 -15.96 -0.18 -12.25
N LYS A 43 -15.26 0.52 -13.15
CA LYS A 43 -15.57 0.47 -14.58
C LYS A 43 -14.83 -0.64 -15.34
N THR A 44 -13.59 -0.94 -14.96
CA THR A 44 -12.73 -1.91 -15.67
C THR A 44 -13.04 -3.34 -15.26
N LEU A 45 -13.35 -3.56 -13.98
CA LEU A 45 -13.55 -4.90 -13.42
C LEU A 45 -14.63 -5.73 -14.12
N PRO A 46 -15.86 -5.24 -14.40
CA PRO A 46 -16.87 -6.04 -15.10
C PRO A 46 -16.49 -6.35 -16.56
N ARG A 47 -15.61 -5.56 -17.17
CA ARG A 47 -15.10 -5.83 -18.53
C ARG A 47 -14.05 -6.92 -18.53
N LEU A 48 -13.21 -6.96 -17.49
CA LEU A 48 -12.15 -7.95 -17.33
C LEU A 48 -12.70 -9.31 -16.87
N ALA A 49 -13.80 -9.30 -16.12
CA ALA A 49 -14.50 -10.52 -15.70
C ALA A 49 -14.72 -11.51 -16.86
N MET A 50 -15.17 -11.01 -18.02
CA MET A 50 -15.42 -11.85 -19.19
C MET A 50 -14.14 -12.45 -19.78
N THR A 51 -13.02 -11.73 -19.70
CA THR A 51 -11.71 -12.21 -20.16
C THR A 51 -11.20 -13.35 -19.27
N PHE A 52 -11.40 -13.25 -17.96
CA PHE A 52 -11.00 -14.31 -17.01
C PHE A 52 -11.82 -15.58 -17.19
N ILE A 53 -13.13 -15.45 -17.41
CA ILE A 53 -14.01 -16.58 -17.76
C ILE A 53 -13.53 -17.26 -19.04
N ASN A 54 -13.23 -16.48 -20.09
CA ASN A 54 -12.73 -17.03 -21.36
C ASN A 54 -11.34 -17.70 -21.20
N ALA A 55 -10.53 -17.22 -20.25
CA ALA A 55 -9.23 -17.79 -19.92
C ALA A 55 -9.31 -19.04 -19.02
N HIS A 56 -10.52 -19.52 -18.69
CA HIS A 56 -10.76 -20.64 -17.77
C HIS A 56 -10.24 -20.38 -16.34
N VAL A 57 -10.06 -19.11 -15.96
CA VAL A 57 -9.77 -18.69 -14.58
C VAL A 57 -11.10 -18.32 -13.94
N SER A 58 -11.90 -19.33 -13.65
CA SER A 58 -13.28 -19.18 -13.20
C SER A 58 -13.73 -20.36 -12.35
N GLY A 59 -14.50 -20.06 -11.31
CA GLY A 59 -15.01 -21.00 -10.33
C GLY A 59 -16.52 -21.05 -10.32
N VAL A 60 -17.07 -22.16 -9.84
CA VAL A 60 -18.50 -22.32 -9.66
C VAL A 60 -18.88 -21.92 -8.24
N ASP A 61 -19.90 -21.09 -8.08
CA ASP A 61 -20.46 -20.78 -6.77
C ASP A 61 -21.22 -22.01 -6.23
N VAL A 62 -20.56 -22.78 -5.36
CA VAL A 62 -21.09 -24.01 -4.76
C VAL A 62 -22.27 -23.73 -3.81
N LEU A 63 -22.38 -22.50 -3.31
CA LEU A 63 -23.38 -22.13 -2.31
C LEU A 63 -24.75 -21.82 -2.94
N LYS A 64 -24.81 -21.62 -4.26
CA LYS A 64 -26.06 -21.32 -4.98
C LYS A 64 -26.56 -22.52 -5.80
N THR A 65 -27.88 -22.69 -5.84
CA THR A 65 -28.54 -23.81 -6.53
C THR A 65 -28.30 -23.79 -8.05
N ASP A 66 -28.23 -22.58 -8.64
CA ASP A 66 -28.00 -22.34 -10.06
C ASP A 66 -26.52 -22.45 -10.48
N ARG A 67 -25.60 -22.57 -9.50
CA ARG A 67 -24.16 -22.79 -9.71
C ARG A 67 -23.58 -21.88 -10.81
N PRO A 68 -23.73 -20.55 -10.69
CA PRO A 68 -23.22 -19.63 -11.69
C PRO A 68 -21.68 -19.72 -11.76
N LEU A 69 -21.15 -19.58 -12.97
CA LEU A 69 -19.72 -19.48 -13.20
C LEU A 69 -19.27 -18.05 -12.91
N LEU A 70 -18.35 -17.89 -11.97
CA LEU A 70 -17.79 -16.61 -11.54
C LEU A 70 -16.32 -16.52 -11.94
N PRO A 71 -15.84 -15.35 -12.37
CA PRO A 71 -14.41 -15.15 -12.62
C PRO A 71 -13.62 -15.26 -11.31
N GLU A 72 -12.55 -16.05 -11.31
CA GLU A 72 -11.62 -16.15 -10.19
C GLU A 72 -10.46 -15.15 -10.35
N ALA A 73 -9.66 -14.97 -9.30
CA ALA A 73 -8.48 -14.08 -9.30
C ALA A 73 -8.75 -12.60 -9.67
N MET A 74 -10.00 -12.11 -9.49
CA MET A 74 -10.37 -10.71 -9.75
C MET A 74 -9.65 -9.70 -8.84
N GLY A 75 -9.02 -10.18 -7.76
CA GLY A 75 -8.11 -9.39 -6.94
C GLY A 75 -6.84 -8.94 -7.68
N PHE A 76 -6.39 -9.67 -8.72
CA PHE A 76 -5.19 -9.31 -9.47
C PHE A 76 -5.38 -8.02 -10.31
N PRO A 77 -6.43 -7.89 -11.15
CA PRO A 77 -6.71 -6.62 -11.84
C PRO A 77 -6.87 -5.42 -10.90
N THR A 78 -7.55 -5.63 -9.77
CA THR A 78 -7.69 -4.64 -8.69
C THR A 78 -6.32 -4.22 -8.15
N ALA A 79 -5.43 -5.17 -7.85
CA ALA A 79 -4.09 -4.89 -7.38
C ALA A 79 -3.21 -4.18 -8.43
N VAL A 80 -3.37 -4.48 -9.71
CA VAL A 80 -2.66 -3.76 -10.79
C VAL A 80 -3.09 -2.29 -10.86
N ILE A 81 -4.38 -1.99 -10.72
CA ILE A 81 -4.89 -0.61 -10.68
C ILE A 81 -4.33 0.12 -9.46
N TYR A 82 -4.27 -0.55 -8.32
CA TYR A 82 -3.65 -0.03 -7.10
C TYR A 82 -2.14 0.30 -7.30
N LEU A 83 -1.37 -0.62 -7.90
CA LEU A 83 0.06 -0.40 -8.18
C LEU A 83 0.27 0.78 -9.16
N ILE A 84 -0.57 0.90 -10.19
CA ILE A 84 -0.52 2.04 -11.12
C ILE A 84 -0.79 3.35 -10.37
N ALA A 85 -1.78 3.37 -9.48
CA ALA A 85 -2.07 4.54 -8.65
C ALA A 85 -0.88 4.92 -7.77
N LEU A 86 -0.21 3.94 -7.14
CA LEU A 86 1.01 4.18 -6.35
C LEU A 86 2.16 4.70 -7.21
N PHE A 87 2.42 4.12 -8.38
CA PHE A 87 3.48 4.60 -9.28
C PHE A 87 3.23 6.04 -9.73
N CYS A 88 1.99 6.40 -10.04
CA CYS A 88 1.62 7.77 -10.37
C CYS A 88 1.73 8.71 -9.17
N PHE A 89 1.57 8.20 -7.93
CA PHE A 89 1.65 9.00 -6.71
C PHE A 89 3.10 9.31 -6.26
N ILE A 90 4.09 8.48 -6.64
CA ILE A 90 5.51 8.64 -6.26
C ILE A 90 6.05 10.09 -6.37
N PRO A 91 5.84 10.86 -7.45
CA PRO A 91 6.44 12.19 -7.58
C PRO A 91 5.87 13.24 -6.61
N PHE A 92 4.63 13.07 -6.12
CA PHE A 92 3.93 14.12 -5.36
C PHE A 92 4.51 14.41 -3.97
N PRO A 93 4.92 13.40 -3.16
CA PRO A 93 5.67 13.65 -1.93
C PRO A 93 6.99 14.40 -2.11
N PHE A 94 7.54 14.44 -3.34
CA PHE A 94 8.81 15.11 -3.65
C PHE A 94 8.63 16.38 -4.49
N ILE A 95 7.40 16.87 -4.69
CA ILE A 95 7.13 17.99 -5.63
C ILE A 95 7.86 19.28 -5.24
N ASN A 96 7.93 19.57 -3.94
CA ASN A 96 8.67 20.72 -3.39
C ASN A 96 10.18 20.69 -3.74
N TRP A 97 10.72 19.50 -4.04
CA TRP A 97 12.09 19.34 -4.52
C TRP A 97 12.25 19.67 -6.00
N PHE A 98 11.22 19.39 -6.79
CA PHE A 98 11.21 19.63 -8.24
C PHE A 98 10.90 21.09 -8.60
N ASP A 99 10.14 21.79 -7.76
CA ASP A 99 9.75 23.21 -7.97
C ASP A 99 10.87 24.22 -7.72
N GLY A 100 12.07 23.77 -7.33
CA GLY A 100 13.25 24.63 -7.21
C GLY A 100 13.34 25.45 -5.92
N GLU A 101 12.35 25.39 -5.02
CA GLU A 101 12.45 25.99 -3.67
C GLU A 101 13.54 25.34 -2.81
N ALA A 102 13.92 24.09 -3.11
CA ALA A 102 15.06 23.42 -2.49
C ALA A 102 16.43 24.06 -2.82
N ARG A 103 16.51 25.04 -3.75
CA ARG A 103 17.77 25.71 -4.12
C ARG A 103 18.14 26.96 -3.31
N LEU A 104 17.30 27.45 -2.39
CA LEU A 104 17.55 28.72 -1.68
C LEU A 104 17.76 28.61 -0.16
N VAL A 105 18.25 27.46 0.33
CA VAL A 105 18.77 27.33 1.70
C VAL A 105 20.29 27.13 1.65
N HIS A 106 20.99 27.94 0.85
CA HIS A 106 22.45 27.85 0.69
C HIS A 106 23.11 29.23 0.84
N GLU A 107 22.77 29.98 1.90
CA GLU A 107 23.54 31.19 2.21
C GLU A 107 24.60 30.98 3.30
N ASP A 108 24.40 30.15 4.34
CA ASP A 108 25.37 30.18 5.47
C ASP A 108 25.79 28.83 6.11
N ASN A 109 25.38 27.65 5.61
CA ASN A 109 25.86 26.36 6.19
C ASN A 109 25.96 25.19 5.17
N PRO A 110 27.14 24.56 4.98
CA PRO A 110 27.42 23.62 3.89
C PRO A 110 27.16 22.14 4.24
N MET A 111 26.00 21.78 4.78
CA MET A 111 25.53 20.38 4.85
C MET A 111 24.38 20.18 3.87
N ILE A 112 24.78 20.12 2.59
CA ILE A 112 24.07 19.75 1.36
C ILE A 112 22.65 19.22 1.61
N GLY A 113 21.65 20.00 1.19
CA GLY A 113 20.32 19.46 0.92
C GLY A 113 20.43 18.45 -0.22
N THR A 114 20.61 17.18 0.12
CA THR A 114 20.53 16.06 -0.82
C THR A 114 19.09 15.59 -0.93
N PHE A 115 18.68 15.11 -2.11
CA PHE A 115 17.37 14.50 -2.31
C PHE A 115 17.12 13.42 -1.22
N PRO A 116 15.91 13.33 -0.64
CA PRO A 116 15.61 12.39 0.44
C PRO A 116 15.52 10.93 -0.06
N TYR A 117 16.68 10.33 -0.37
CA TYR A 117 16.80 8.95 -0.87
C TYR A 117 16.23 7.92 0.11
N HIS A 118 16.30 8.17 1.42
CA HIS A 118 15.69 7.32 2.43
C HIS A 118 14.17 7.23 2.26
N LYS A 119 13.47 8.36 2.10
CA LYS A 119 12.00 8.37 1.88
C LYS A 119 11.63 7.70 0.56
N LEU A 120 12.37 7.96 -0.52
CA LEU A 120 12.12 7.30 -1.81
C LEU A 120 12.36 5.78 -1.74
N GLY A 121 13.46 5.35 -1.12
CA GLY A 121 13.78 3.93 -0.96
C GLY A 121 12.74 3.19 -0.11
N GLN A 122 12.15 3.87 0.88
CA GLN A 122 11.05 3.31 1.68
C GLN A 122 9.80 3.07 0.83
N ILE A 123 9.42 4.04 -0.01
CA ILE A 123 8.28 3.88 -0.92
C ILE A 123 8.53 2.75 -1.92
N LEU A 124 9.72 2.73 -2.56
CA LEU A 124 10.05 1.75 -3.58
C LEU A 124 10.16 0.33 -3.01
N SER A 125 10.76 0.15 -1.83
CA SER A 125 10.86 -1.16 -1.18
C SER A 125 9.50 -1.69 -0.75
N ALA A 126 8.61 -0.83 -0.25
CA ALA A 126 7.22 -1.19 0.07
C ALA A 126 6.44 -1.60 -1.19
N ILE A 127 6.51 -0.82 -2.28
CA ILE A 127 5.85 -1.16 -3.54
C ILE A 127 6.39 -2.48 -4.11
N LEU A 128 7.69 -2.70 -4.07
CA LEU A 128 8.31 -3.92 -4.56
C LEU A 128 7.87 -5.16 -3.75
N ALA A 129 7.70 -5.00 -2.42
CA ALA A 129 7.17 -6.06 -1.58
C ALA A 129 5.70 -6.37 -1.89
N ILE A 130 4.86 -5.34 -2.05
CA ILE A 130 3.45 -5.49 -2.45
C ILE A 130 3.35 -6.16 -3.83
N GLN A 131 4.12 -5.69 -4.81
CA GLN A 131 4.15 -6.26 -6.16
C GLN A 131 4.56 -7.74 -6.13
N SER A 132 5.55 -8.09 -5.33
CA SER A 132 6.00 -9.49 -5.17
C SER A 132 4.88 -10.36 -4.58
N MET A 133 4.15 -9.86 -3.58
CA MET A 133 3.02 -10.59 -3.00
C MET A 133 1.83 -10.72 -3.96
N VAL A 134 1.52 -9.67 -4.74
CA VAL A 134 0.46 -9.68 -5.76
C VAL A 134 0.78 -10.70 -6.86
N LEU A 135 2.03 -10.75 -7.32
CA LEU A 135 2.47 -11.71 -8.34
C LEU A 135 2.40 -13.15 -7.80
N LEU A 136 2.92 -13.40 -6.60
CA LEU A 136 2.87 -14.73 -5.99
C LEU A 136 1.44 -15.17 -5.68
N GLY A 137 0.57 -14.27 -5.22
CA GLY A 137 -0.85 -14.54 -5.01
C GLY A 137 -1.57 -14.90 -6.31
N PHE A 138 -1.33 -14.16 -7.40
CA PHE A 138 -1.88 -14.50 -8.70
C PHE A 138 -1.32 -15.81 -9.28
N ALA A 139 -0.03 -16.08 -9.07
CA ALA A 139 0.58 -17.34 -9.46
C ALA A 139 0.01 -18.52 -8.66
N ASP A 140 -0.32 -18.34 -7.38
CA ASP A 140 -1.03 -19.33 -6.56
C ASP A 140 -2.41 -19.65 -7.11
N ASP A 141 -3.15 -18.61 -7.52
CA ASP A 141 -4.49 -18.75 -8.10
C ASP A 141 -4.48 -19.50 -9.45
N ILE A 142 -3.39 -19.43 -10.23
CA ILE A 142 -3.28 -20.14 -11.53
C ILE A 142 -2.69 -21.54 -11.38
N LEU A 143 -1.69 -21.70 -10.51
CA LEU A 143 -0.87 -22.92 -10.44
C LEU A 143 -1.37 -23.92 -9.38
N ASP A 144 -2.39 -23.58 -8.60
CA ASP A 144 -2.93 -24.39 -7.50
C ASP A 144 -1.81 -24.95 -6.60
N VAL A 145 -0.95 -24.05 -6.13
CA VAL A 145 0.28 -24.45 -5.43
C VAL A 145 -0.06 -25.13 -4.10
N ARG A 146 0.68 -26.19 -3.76
CA ARG A 146 0.50 -26.89 -2.46
C ARG A 146 0.75 -25.95 -1.28
N TRP A 147 -0.05 -26.11 -0.22
CA TRP A 147 0.00 -25.30 1.00
C TRP A 147 1.41 -25.08 1.60
N ARG A 148 2.31 -26.05 1.45
CA ARG A 148 3.70 -25.98 1.97
C ARG A 148 4.50 -24.81 1.38
N TYR A 149 4.24 -24.46 0.13
CA TYR A 149 4.93 -23.35 -0.53
C TYR A 149 4.25 -22.01 -0.24
N LYS A 150 2.93 -22.02 -0.01
CA LYS A 150 2.17 -20.82 0.37
C LYS A 150 2.69 -20.15 1.64
N VAL A 151 3.19 -20.96 2.58
CA VAL A 151 3.82 -20.48 3.83
C VAL A 151 5.04 -19.58 3.56
N TRP A 152 5.76 -19.79 2.46
CA TRP A 152 6.97 -19.04 2.13
C TRP A 152 6.71 -17.75 1.34
N PHE A 153 5.52 -17.57 0.75
CA PHE A 153 5.24 -16.40 -0.10
C PHE A 153 5.38 -15.07 0.65
N PRO A 154 4.82 -14.90 1.87
CA PRO A 154 4.97 -13.65 2.60
C PRO A 154 6.43 -13.37 2.98
N ALA A 155 7.18 -14.42 3.34
CA ALA A 155 8.59 -14.29 3.70
C ALA A 155 9.41 -13.80 2.51
N VAL A 156 9.26 -14.42 1.34
CA VAL A 156 9.96 -14.02 0.11
C VAL A 156 9.52 -12.63 -0.35
N ALA A 157 8.22 -12.34 -0.33
CA ALA A 157 7.70 -11.03 -0.72
C ALA A 157 8.17 -9.89 0.19
N SER A 158 8.43 -10.16 1.47
CA SER A 158 8.89 -9.15 2.43
C SER A 158 10.38 -8.79 2.31
N VAL A 159 11.20 -9.60 1.61
CA VAL A 159 12.66 -9.41 1.51
C VAL A 159 13.09 -7.99 1.11
N PRO A 160 12.50 -7.34 0.09
CA PRO A 160 12.87 -5.97 -0.28
C PRO A 160 12.69 -4.96 0.85
N LEU A 161 11.61 -5.11 1.62
CA LEU A 161 11.30 -4.26 2.76
C LEU A 161 12.27 -4.50 3.91
N LEU A 162 12.64 -5.77 4.18
CA LEU A 162 13.64 -6.10 5.20
C LEU A 162 15.02 -5.53 4.89
N ILE A 163 15.47 -5.65 3.63
CA ILE A 163 16.79 -5.12 3.22
C ILE A 163 16.80 -3.59 3.35
N PHE A 164 15.72 -2.92 2.95
CA PHE A 164 15.61 -1.48 3.12
C PHE A 164 15.63 -1.08 4.61
N TYR A 165 14.87 -1.79 5.45
CA TYR A 165 14.84 -1.54 6.89
C TYR A 165 16.23 -1.70 7.53
N TYR A 166 16.93 -2.79 7.20
CA TYR A 166 18.27 -3.07 7.68
C TYR A 166 19.30 -2.00 7.30
N THR A 167 19.21 -1.48 6.07
CA THR A 167 20.18 -0.50 5.54
C THR A 167 19.93 0.93 5.98
N ASN A 168 18.70 1.29 6.39
CA ASN A 168 18.32 2.69 6.65
C ASN A 168 17.99 2.97 8.12
N PHE A 169 17.25 2.08 8.78
CA PHE A 169 16.83 2.29 10.16
C PHE A 169 17.68 1.45 11.12
N GLY A 170 17.86 0.17 10.81
CA GLY A 170 18.71 -0.74 11.60
C GLY A 170 18.32 -0.89 13.07
N VAL A 171 17.16 -0.36 13.48
CA VAL A 171 16.68 -0.41 14.86
C VAL A 171 16.04 -1.78 15.09
N THR A 172 16.58 -2.59 16.00
CA THR A 172 16.02 -3.90 16.36
C THR A 172 15.20 -3.87 17.65
N HIS A 173 15.13 -2.70 18.28
CA HIS A 173 14.49 -2.50 19.56
C HIS A 173 12.98 -2.34 19.37
N VAL A 174 12.21 -3.23 19.98
CA VAL A 174 10.75 -3.17 19.97
C VAL A 174 10.28 -2.56 21.28
N ILE A 175 9.49 -1.49 21.20
CA ILE A 175 8.82 -0.92 22.37
C ILE A 175 7.68 -1.88 22.75
N MET A 176 7.72 -2.40 23.98
CA MET A 176 6.70 -3.33 24.45
C MET A 176 5.33 -2.64 24.59
N PRO A 177 4.24 -3.26 24.10
CA PRO A 177 2.89 -2.74 24.28
C PRO A 177 2.57 -2.66 25.78
N LEU A 178 1.77 -1.65 26.16
CA LEU A 178 1.57 -1.23 27.55
C LEU A 178 1.16 -2.38 28.50
N GLN A 179 0.50 -3.40 27.97
CA GLN A 179 -0.02 -4.57 28.66
C GLN A 179 1.06 -5.61 29.01
N LEU A 180 2.17 -5.67 28.26
CA LEU A 180 3.26 -6.63 28.42
C LEU A 180 4.47 -6.06 29.18
N ARG A 181 4.54 -4.73 29.32
CA ARG A 181 5.55 -4.02 30.12
C ARG A 181 5.74 -4.57 31.55
N PRO A 182 4.68 -4.97 32.30
CA PRO A 182 4.85 -5.49 33.65
C PRO A 182 5.61 -6.83 33.70
N TYR A 183 5.61 -7.59 32.61
CA TYR A 183 6.14 -8.96 32.57
C TYR A 183 7.50 -9.07 31.89
N VAL A 184 7.82 -8.18 30.94
CA VAL A 184 8.99 -8.33 30.06
C VAL A 184 9.95 -7.11 30.10
N GLY A 185 9.56 -6.00 30.73
CA GLY A 185 10.35 -4.76 30.78
C GLY A 185 10.08 -3.82 29.59
N ASP A 186 10.64 -2.60 29.65
CA ASP A 186 10.35 -1.51 28.70
C ASP A 186 11.11 -1.61 27.36
N LEU A 187 12.27 -2.28 27.35
CA LEU A 187 13.16 -2.42 26.20
C LEU A 187 13.68 -3.86 26.14
N VAL A 188 13.28 -4.60 25.10
CA VAL A 188 13.83 -5.93 24.81
C VAL A 188 14.64 -5.83 23.52
N ASP A 189 15.93 -6.15 23.63
CA ASP A 189 16.84 -6.25 22.51
C ASP A 189 16.73 -7.65 21.91
N LEU A 190 16.15 -7.75 20.71
CA LEU A 190 15.94 -9.03 20.02
C LEU A 190 17.21 -9.41 19.25
N GLY A 191 18.27 -9.67 20.01
CA GLY A 191 19.46 -10.36 19.52
C GLY A 191 19.29 -11.87 19.64
N ILE A 192 19.09 -12.54 18.50
CA ILE A 192 19.19 -14.00 18.21
C ILE A 192 17.87 -14.65 17.75
N ASN A 193 18.02 -15.45 16.68
CA ASN A 193 17.01 -16.08 15.82
C ASN A 193 15.88 -16.87 16.51
N GLY A 194 14.67 -16.65 15.98
CA GLY A 194 13.85 -17.73 15.43
C GLY A 194 12.90 -18.42 16.38
N ILE A 195 11.78 -17.77 16.69
CA ILE A 195 10.43 -18.31 16.91
C ILE A 195 9.50 -17.12 16.60
N GLU A 196 8.28 -17.37 16.11
CA GLU A 196 7.16 -16.40 15.98
C GLU A 196 6.64 -16.09 14.57
N VAL A 197 6.08 -17.11 13.92
CA VAL A 197 4.99 -16.93 12.94
C VAL A 197 3.61 -16.90 13.63
N GLY A 198 3.55 -17.00 14.96
CA GLY A 198 2.30 -17.01 15.75
C GLY A 198 1.88 -15.67 16.38
N GLN A 199 2.76 -14.66 16.43
CA GLN A 199 2.49 -13.38 17.11
C GLN A 199 1.99 -12.26 16.19
N SER A 200 2.11 -12.42 14.87
CA SER A 200 1.82 -11.38 13.88
C SER A 200 0.36 -10.91 13.88
N LEU A 201 -0.60 -11.78 14.21
CA LEU A 201 -2.03 -11.45 14.23
C LEU A 201 -2.43 -10.61 15.46
N VAL A 202 -1.82 -10.88 16.62
CA VAL A 202 -2.04 -10.12 17.87
C VAL A 202 -1.36 -8.75 17.79
N ILE A 203 -0.21 -8.69 17.14
CA ILE A 203 0.53 -7.45 16.89
C ILE A 203 -0.24 -6.55 15.92
N ALA A 204 -0.78 -7.07 14.82
CA ALA A 204 -1.55 -6.26 13.86
C ALA A 204 -2.77 -5.57 14.50
N LEU A 205 -3.52 -6.28 15.34
CA LEU A 205 -4.66 -5.70 16.07
C LEU A 205 -4.22 -4.67 17.13
N SER A 206 -3.08 -4.91 17.78
CA SER A 206 -2.53 -3.98 18.79
C SER A 206 -1.96 -2.71 18.16
N VAL A 207 -1.36 -2.81 16.97
CA VAL A 207 -0.83 -1.67 16.21
C VAL A 207 -1.95 -0.75 15.73
N ILE A 208 -3.04 -1.29 15.18
CA ILE A 208 -4.18 -0.48 14.72
C ILE A 208 -4.80 0.34 15.88
N ILE A 209 -4.95 -0.27 17.06
CA ILE A 209 -5.50 0.41 18.24
C ILE A 209 -4.52 1.46 18.79
N ASN A 210 -3.21 1.17 18.76
CA ASN A 210 -2.18 2.08 19.24
C ASN A 210 -2.01 3.30 18.32
N ASP A 211 -2.01 3.11 17.01
CA ASP A 211 -1.87 4.18 16.01
C ASP A 211 -3.04 5.17 16.09
N LEU A 212 -4.26 4.66 16.32
CA LEU A 212 -5.44 5.50 16.54
C LEU A 212 -5.35 6.32 17.84
N LEU A 213 -4.83 5.74 18.92
CA LEU A 213 -4.67 6.44 20.20
C LEU A 213 -3.56 7.50 20.17
N PHE A 214 -2.46 7.23 19.46
CA PHE A 214 -1.32 8.15 19.37
C PHE A 214 -1.65 9.40 18.56
N MET A 215 -2.44 9.25 17.49
CA MET A 215 -2.90 10.35 16.64
C MET A 215 -3.76 11.39 17.40
N PHE A 216 -4.40 11.00 18.50
CA PHE A 216 -5.20 11.90 19.33
C PHE A 216 -4.42 12.58 20.47
N ASN A 217 -3.22 12.08 20.84
CA ASN A 217 -2.62 12.41 22.13
C ASN A 217 -1.19 13.01 22.09
N ASN A 218 -0.44 12.91 20.98
CA ASN A 218 0.96 13.38 20.92
C ASN A 218 1.31 14.20 19.67
N ASN A 219 2.23 15.16 19.85
CA ASN A 219 2.65 16.18 18.87
C ASN A 219 4.06 15.91 18.27
N ASP A 220 4.56 14.67 18.31
CA ASP A 220 5.89 14.34 17.80
C ASP A 220 5.93 14.26 16.27
N ARG A 221 6.80 15.07 15.65
CA ARG A 221 6.92 15.21 14.19
C ARG A 221 7.34 13.91 13.49
N GLU A 222 8.22 13.11 14.08
CA GLU A 222 8.69 11.86 13.47
C GLU A 222 7.58 10.80 13.39
N SER A 223 6.71 10.74 14.40
CA SER A 223 5.56 9.84 14.41
C SER A 223 4.50 10.29 13.39
N LEU A 224 4.29 11.60 13.23
CA LEU A 224 3.39 12.15 12.21
C LEU A 224 3.81 11.75 10.79
N GLU A 225 5.11 11.84 10.48
CA GLU A 225 5.62 11.45 9.15
C GLU A 225 5.41 9.95 8.86
N ALA A 226 5.57 9.08 9.85
CA ALA A 226 5.31 7.65 9.70
C ALA A 226 3.82 7.33 9.45
N HIS A 227 2.90 8.03 10.14
CA HIS A 227 1.46 7.87 9.94
C HIS A 227 1.02 8.43 8.57
N LEU A 228 1.57 9.57 8.15
CA LEU A 228 1.34 10.12 6.81
C LEU A 228 1.84 9.17 5.71
N PHE A 229 3.01 8.55 5.92
CA PHE A 229 3.53 7.53 5.02
C PHE A 229 2.57 6.35 4.89
N SER A 230 2.10 5.80 6.01
CA SER A 230 1.11 4.70 6.02
C SER A 230 -0.18 5.09 5.25
N LEU A 231 -0.66 6.32 5.49
CA LEU A 231 -1.88 6.84 4.88
C LEU A 231 -1.79 6.92 3.34
N TYR A 232 -0.61 7.20 2.78
CA TYR A 232 -0.39 7.20 1.33
C TYR A 232 -0.61 5.84 0.67
N PHE A 233 -0.36 4.74 1.37
CA PHE A 233 -0.61 3.39 0.87
C PHE A 233 -2.05 2.93 1.13
N MET A 234 -2.61 3.32 2.28
CA MET A 234 -3.93 2.87 2.72
C MET A 234 -5.08 3.54 1.97
N LEU A 235 -4.95 4.82 1.60
CA LEU A 235 -6.02 5.54 0.89
C LEU A 235 -6.31 4.94 -0.50
N PRO A 236 -5.31 4.78 -1.40
CA PRO A 236 -5.58 4.16 -2.69
C PRO A 236 -6.01 2.69 -2.55
N PHE A 237 -5.54 1.99 -1.53
CA PHE A 237 -5.97 0.62 -1.24
C PHE A 237 -7.47 0.59 -0.93
N ALA A 238 -7.93 1.42 0.01
CA ALA A 238 -9.35 1.53 0.36
C ALA A 238 -10.22 1.88 -0.85
N GLY A 239 -9.79 2.81 -1.70
CA GLY A 239 -10.52 3.20 -2.91
C GLY A 239 -10.72 2.04 -3.89
N VAL A 240 -9.64 1.30 -4.19
CA VAL A 240 -9.69 0.16 -5.12
C VAL A 240 -10.46 -1.02 -4.51
N THR A 241 -10.31 -1.28 -3.21
CA THR A 241 -11.08 -2.31 -2.49
C THR A 241 -12.57 -2.00 -2.48
N ALA A 242 -12.98 -0.73 -2.29
CA ALA A 242 -14.39 -0.35 -2.36
C ALA A 242 -14.98 -0.64 -3.75
N GLY A 243 -14.25 -0.35 -4.84
CA GLY A 243 -14.69 -0.65 -6.21
C GLY A 243 -14.76 -2.15 -6.54
N LEU A 244 -13.92 -2.98 -5.90
CA LEU A 244 -14.01 -4.43 -5.97
C LEU A 244 -15.23 -4.95 -5.20
N LEU A 245 -15.46 -4.42 -4.00
CA LEU A 245 -16.54 -4.86 -3.11
C LEU A 245 -17.92 -4.71 -3.76
N THR A 246 -18.17 -3.63 -4.51
CA THR A 246 -19.45 -3.40 -5.21
C THR A 246 -19.78 -4.45 -6.27
N HIS A 247 -18.81 -5.24 -6.73
CA HIS A 247 -19.02 -6.29 -7.73
C HIS A 247 -19.03 -7.70 -7.11
N ASN A 248 -18.58 -7.82 -5.87
CA ASN A 248 -18.48 -9.10 -5.16
C ASN A 248 -19.66 -9.32 -4.18
N TRP A 249 -20.38 -8.25 -3.82
CA TRP A 249 -21.66 -8.30 -3.10
C TRP A 249 -22.83 -8.42 -4.07
#